data_AF-A0A7C4KL10-F1
#
_entry.id   AF-A0A7C4KL10-F1
#
_cell.length_a   1.000
_cell.length_b   1.000
_cell.length_c   1.000
_cell.angle_alpha   90.00
_cell.angle_beta   90.00
_cell.angle_gamma   90.00
#
_symmetry.space_group_name_H-M   'P 1'
#
loop_
_entity.id
_entity.type
_entity.pdbx_description
1 polymer ?
#
loop_
_entity_poly.entity_id
_entity_poly.type
_entity_poly.pdbx_seq_one_letter_code
_entity_poly.pdbx_strand_id
1 'polypeptide(L)'
;MPFKPLYEGRPKPISGFFTRSMEANWMALDVGNMQGESLQTIFHEYTHLLLRRNSLYWPLWLTEGMADLYSTFEVADKKVVIGKPPRRLLRILARESFMPLKELLEVHHESEEYNQKEHQGIFYAQSWLLTHYLALGDNPLYRARFRQFTEVLRAGQNSVAALTNTLQVGLSQLEAQLKRYYEQGQFQPVKLPMRGRTNAMTSVWIRPMPPAEMAFQLGWLLLHVERLDDAQGWFELAGRLQPGGPYGMEGLGLLAAERQQTKEAIVYLERAIGAGSRNFSVHYHLGRLRLEMALQPNGVLFQMPENQARLIRTPLKQAISLQPNCAVAHNRLGFLESVQGENRPLALRHLQTAAQLEPDNLGFVMMWARYALENGKDAKAIQALEEMARQGSQPKFQRMAKEILSKYQAGNKPARGR
;
A
#
# COMPACT_ATOMS: atom_id res chain seq x y z
N MET A 1 11.53 -17.78 -14.27
CA MET A 1 11.62 -16.30 -14.31
C MET A 1 12.91 -15.79 -13.67
N PRO A 2 13.80 -15.11 -14.43
CA PRO A 2 15.05 -14.54 -13.90
C PRO A 2 14.84 -13.25 -13.07
N PHE A 3 13.62 -12.70 -13.02
CA PHE A 3 13.29 -11.45 -12.32
C PHE A 3 12.49 -11.64 -11.02
N LYS A 4 12.58 -12.84 -10.41
CA LYS A 4 11.89 -13.14 -9.15
C LYS A 4 12.59 -12.45 -7.96
N PRO A 5 11.83 -12.07 -6.92
CA PRO A 5 12.39 -11.75 -5.61
C PRO A 5 13.20 -12.93 -5.08
N LEU A 6 14.26 -12.61 -4.33
CA LEU A 6 15.08 -13.61 -3.67
C LEU A 6 14.59 -13.85 -2.23
N TYR A 7 14.86 -15.05 -1.72
CA TYR A 7 14.81 -15.38 -0.31
C TYR A 7 16.08 -16.18 -0.02
N GLU A 8 16.91 -15.67 0.89
CA GLU A 8 18.22 -16.27 1.21
C GLU A 8 19.08 -16.50 -0.05
N GLY A 9 19.10 -15.51 -0.96
CA GLY A 9 19.86 -15.56 -2.21
C GLY A 9 19.28 -16.46 -3.31
N ARG A 10 18.16 -17.15 -3.07
CA ARG A 10 17.52 -18.04 -4.05
C ARG A 10 16.19 -17.46 -4.56
N PRO A 11 15.85 -17.62 -5.85
CA PRO A 11 14.55 -17.19 -6.37
C PRO A 11 13.37 -17.83 -5.63
N LYS A 12 12.41 -17.03 -5.17
CA LYS A 12 11.19 -17.55 -4.53
C LYS A 12 10.40 -18.47 -5.47
N PRO A 13 9.83 -19.59 -4.98
CA PRO A 13 9.03 -20.52 -5.80
C PRO A 13 7.59 -19.99 -6.04
N ILE A 14 7.47 -18.75 -6.52
CA ILE A 14 6.20 -18.08 -6.80
C ILE A 14 5.93 -18.00 -8.31
N SER A 15 4.66 -18.07 -8.70
CA SER A 15 4.22 -17.97 -10.12
C SER A 15 4.05 -16.52 -10.61
N GLY A 16 4.05 -15.59 -9.66
CA GLY A 16 4.01 -14.16 -9.89
C GLY A 16 4.23 -13.41 -8.58
N PHE A 17 4.40 -12.10 -8.65
CA PHE A 17 4.47 -11.25 -7.47
C PHE A 17 3.88 -9.88 -7.74
N PHE A 18 3.51 -9.22 -6.65
CA PHE A 18 3.11 -7.83 -6.63
C PHE A 18 4.15 -7.03 -5.84
N THR A 19 4.55 -5.89 -6.37
CA THR A 19 5.34 -4.92 -5.60
C THR A 19 4.72 -3.55 -5.77
N ARG A 20 4.54 -2.86 -4.64
CA ARG A 20 4.06 -1.49 -4.62
C ARG A 20 5.25 -0.56 -4.74
N SER A 21 5.18 0.34 -5.70
CA SER A 21 6.04 1.51 -5.76
C SER A 21 5.20 2.77 -5.68
N MET A 22 5.89 3.88 -5.46
CA MET A 22 5.38 5.23 -5.59
C MET A 22 4.78 5.54 -6.97
N GLU A 23 5.23 4.83 -8.00
CA GLU A 23 5.00 5.19 -9.41
C GLU A 23 3.95 4.32 -10.06
N ALA A 24 3.99 3.05 -9.71
CA ALA A 24 3.05 2.04 -10.15
C ALA A 24 2.98 0.91 -9.14
N ASN A 25 1.86 0.20 -9.17
CA ASN A 25 1.76 -1.12 -8.59
C ASN A 25 2.16 -2.11 -9.67
N TRP A 26 3.27 -2.81 -9.45
CA TRP A 26 3.81 -3.75 -10.43
C TRP A 26 3.32 -5.15 -10.13
N MET A 27 2.95 -5.85 -11.18
CA MET A 27 2.56 -7.24 -11.13
C MET A 27 3.32 -8.00 -12.21
N ALA A 28 4.19 -8.91 -11.79
CA ALA A 28 5.02 -9.69 -12.70
C ALA A 28 4.55 -11.14 -12.72
N LEU A 29 4.35 -11.67 -13.93
CA LEU A 29 3.64 -12.94 -14.15
C LEU A 29 4.33 -13.82 -15.18
N ASP A 30 4.45 -15.10 -14.86
CA ASP A 30 4.93 -16.09 -15.80
C ASP A 30 3.80 -16.54 -16.73
N VAL A 31 3.68 -15.82 -17.87
CA VAL A 31 2.67 -16.11 -18.91
C VAL A 31 2.85 -17.51 -19.50
N GLY A 32 4.08 -18.04 -19.51
CA GLY A 32 4.36 -19.39 -20.00
C GLY A 32 3.85 -20.52 -19.11
N ASN A 33 3.46 -20.20 -17.87
CA ASN A 33 2.96 -21.17 -16.89
C ASN A 33 1.67 -20.69 -16.20
N MET A 34 0.83 -19.93 -16.92
CA MET A 34 -0.45 -19.45 -16.43
C MET A 34 -1.44 -20.60 -16.22
N GLN A 35 -1.43 -21.16 -15.02
CA GLN A 35 -2.48 -22.05 -14.51
C GLN A 35 -3.47 -21.23 -13.66
N GLY A 36 -4.66 -21.75 -13.37
CA GLY A 36 -5.66 -21.04 -12.55
C GLY A 36 -5.13 -20.55 -11.19
N GLU A 37 -4.13 -21.22 -10.60
CA GLU A 37 -3.49 -20.82 -9.35
C GLU A 37 -2.61 -19.54 -9.49
N SER A 38 -2.02 -19.23 -10.65
CA SER A 38 -1.21 -18.02 -10.82
C SER A 38 -2.05 -16.74 -10.86
N LEU A 39 -3.27 -16.83 -11.41
CA LEU A 39 -4.24 -15.73 -11.37
C LEU A 39 -4.79 -15.49 -9.96
N GLN A 40 -4.86 -16.52 -9.11
CA GLN A 40 -5.30 -16.35 -7.72
C GLN A 40 -4.31 -15.48 -6.93
N THR A 41 -3.00 -15.70 -7.09
CA THR A 41 -1.99 -14.84 -6.46
C THR A 41 -2.14 -13.38 -6.89
N ILE A 42 -2.37 -13.13 -8.17
CA ILE A 42 -2.64 -11.78 -8.68
C ILE A 42 -3.85 -11.15 -7.99
N PHE A 43 -4.97 -11.86 -7.97
CA PHE A 43 -6.21 -11.33 -7.43
C PHE A 43 -6.12 -11.13 -5.93
N HIS A 44 -5.34 -11.94 -5.21
CA HIS A 44 -5.00 -11.74 -3.80
C HIS A 44 -4.32 -10.38 -3.59
N GLU A 45 -3.21 -10.15 -4.29
CA GLU A 45 -2.43 -8.91 -4.16
C GLU A 45 -3.20 -7.68 -4.65
N TYR A 46 -3.97 -7.83 -5.72
CA TYR A 46 -4.83 -6.76 -6.21
C TYR A 46 -5.96 -6.42 -5.23
N THR A 47 -6.46 -7.41 -4.48
CA THR A 47 -7.47 -7.18 -3.44
C THR A 47 -6.90 -6.34 -2.29
N HIS A 48 -5.64 -6.56 -1.89
CA HIS A 48 -4.97 -5.69 -0.92
C HIS A 48 -4.94 -4.24 -1.40
N LEU A 49 -4.67 -4.01 -2.69
CA LEU A 49 -4.70 -2.66 -3.27
C LEU A 49 -6.10 -2.01 -3.25
N LEU A 50 -7.15 -2.79 -3.53
CA LEU A 50 -8.54 -2.32 -3.55
C LEU A 50 -9.07 -2.05 -2.13
N LEU A 51 -8.68 -2.87 -1.16
CA LEU A 51 -9.17 -2.83 0.22
C LEU A 51 -8.21 -2.09 1.17
N ARG A 52 -7.18 -1.41 0.65
CA ARG A 52 -6.16 -0.71 1.46
C ARG A 52 -6.69 0.35 2.44
N ARG A 53 -7.86 0.93 2.16
CA ARG A 53 -8.51 1.85 3.12
C ARG A 53 -9.09 1.08 4.30
N ASN A 54 -9.56 -0.14 4.04
CA ASN A 54 -10.14 -1.01 5.04
C ASN A 54 -9.09 -1.71 5.90
N SER A 55 -7.95 -2.05 5.32
CA SER A 55 -6.83 -2.65 6.05
C SER A 55 -6.25 -1.74 7.15
N LEU A 56 -6.55 -0.44 7.16
CA LEU A 56 -6.21 0.46 8.26
C LEU A 56 -6.90 0.12 9.59
N TYR A 57 -8.05 -0.55 9.53
CA TYR A 57 -8.88 -0.87 10.70
C TYR A 57 -9.30 -2.34 10.77
N TRP A 58 -9.00 -3.13 9.74
CA TRP A 58 -9.23 -4.57 9.78
C TRP A 58 -8.08 -5.28 10.49
N PRO A 59 -8.38 -6.26 11.36
CA PRO A 59 -7.35 -7.15 11.88
C PRO A 59 -6.73 -7.97 10.74
N LEU A 60 -5.51 -8.47 10.96
CA LEU A 60 -4.73 -9.10 9.90
C LEU A 60 -5.46 -10.31 9.28
N TRP A 61 -6.10 -11.15 10.10
CA TRP A 61 -6.87 -12.30 9.62
C TRP A 61 -8.00 -11.89 8.65
N LEU A 62 -8.66 -10.76 8.89
CA LEU A 62 -9.75 -10.31 8.03
C LEU A 62 -9.19 -9.73 6.72
N THR A 63 -8.07 -9.01 6.81
CA THR A 63 -7.37 -8.47 5.64
C THR A 63 -6.94 -9.59 4.69
N GLU A 64 -6.30 -10.64 5.22
CA GLU A 64 -5.88 -11.79 4.41
C GLU A 64 -7.06 -12.67 3.98
N GLY A 65 -8.01 -12.95 4.88
CA GLY A 65 -9.18 -13.74 4.55
C GLY A 65 -10.04 -13.11 3.45
N MET A 66 -10.14 -11.77 3.41
CA MET A 66 -10.80 -11.05 2.32
C MET A 66 -10.01 -11.13 1.02
N ALA A 67 -8.67 -11.01 1.07
CA ALA A 67 -7.82 -11.19 -0.10
C ALA A 67 -7.97 -12.59 -0.71
N ASP A 68 -7.95 -13.64 0.11
CA ASP A 68 -8.18 -15.01 -0.33
C ASP A 68 -9.62 -15.26 -0.82
N LEU A 69 -10.64 -14.63 -0.22
CA LEU A 69 -12.04 -14.71 -0.66
C LEU A 69 -12.22 -14.17 -2.10
N TYR A 70 -11.57 -13.04 -2.41
CA TYR A 70 -11.60 -12.44 -3.75
C TYR A 70 -10.56 -13.03 -4.71
N SER A 71 -9.56 -13.77 -4.21
CA SER A 71 -8.53 -14.40 -5.05
C SER A 71 -9.11 -15.37 -6.09
N THR A 72 -10.28 -15.96 -5.81
CA THR A 72 -10.96 -16.90 -6.70
C THR A 72 -12.03 -16.25 -7.59
N PHE A 73 -11.92 -14.93 -7.79
CA PHE A 73 -12.80 -14.17 -8.66
C PHE A 73 -12.83 -14.76 -10.08
N GLU A 74 -14.04 -14.96 -10.59
CA GLU A 74 -14.26 -15.40 -11.96
C GLU A 74 -15.43 -14.65 -12.60
N VAL A 75 -15.33 -14.41 -13.91
CA VAL A 75 -16.42 -13.90 -14.74
C VAL A 75 -16.83 -14.99 -15.71
N ALA A 76 -18.08 -15.44 -15.61
CA ALA A 76 -18.66 -16.46 -16.51
C ALA A 76 -20.11 -16.11 -16.82
N ASP A 77 -20.53 -16.17 -18.08
CA ASP A 77 -21.92 -16.05 -18.52
C ASP A 77 -22.70 -14.85 -17.92
N LYS A 78 -22.11 -13.65 -17.99
CA LYS A 78 -22.66 -12.41 -17.39
C LYS A 78 -22.92 -12.51 -15.88
N LYS A 79 -22.23 -13.41 -15.19
CA LYS A 79 -22.22 -13.53 -13.74
C LYS A 79 -20.79 -13.37 -13.24
N VAL A 80 -20.70 -12.78 -12.07
CA VAL A 80 -19.48 -12.71 -11.27
C VAL A 80 -19.60 -13.76 -10.18
N VAL A 81 -18.57 -14.58 -10.03
CA VAL A 81 -18.47 -15.60 -8.97
C VAL A 81 -17.34 -15.20 -8.02
N ILE A 82 -17.65 -15.14 -6.72
CA ILE A 82 -16.69 -14.76 -5.66
C ILE A 82 -16.77 -15.79 -4.53
N GLY A 83 -15.62 -16.09 -3.91
CA GLY A 83 -15.54 -16.95 -2.73
C GLY A 83 -15.58 -18.44 -3.04
N LYS A 84 -15.08 -18.88 -4.20
CA LYS A 84 -14.82 -20.32 -4.37
C LYS A 84 -13.70 -20.74 -3.41
N PRO A 85 -13.71 -21.98 -2.90
CA PRO A 85 -12.66 -22.43 -1.99
C PRO A 85 -11.31 -22.58 -2.71
N PRO A 86 -10.25 -21.88 -2.27
CA PRO A 86 -8.92 -22.04 -2.84
C PRO A 86 -8.36 -23.42 -2.55
N ARG A 87 -8.03 -24.20 -3.59
CA ARG A 87 -7.50 -25.58 -3.44
C ARG A 87 -6.24 -25.65 -2.59
N ARG A 88 -5.39 -24.61 -2.65
CA ARG A 88 -4.18 -24.49 -1.83
C ARG A 88 -4.51 -24.47 -0.34
N LEU A 89 -5.48 -23.64 0.07
CA LEU A 89 -5.85 -23.48 1.48
C LEU A 89 -6.59 -24.70 2.03
N LEU A 90 -7.45 -25.33 1.21
CA LEU A 90 -8.09 -26.59 1.63
C LEU A 90 -7.08 -27.71 1.90
N ARG A 91 -5.99 -27.77 1.12
CA ARG A 91 -4.91 -28.75 1.36
C ARG A 91 -4.18 -28.51 2.68
N ILE A 92 -4.05 -27.26 3.11
CA ILE A 92 -3.46 -26.87 4.39
C ILE A 92 -4.40 -27.26 5.54
N LEU A 93 -5.68 -26.85 5.47
CA LEU A 93 -6.69 -27.19 6.50
C LEU A 93 -6.87 -28.70 6.69
N ALA A 94 -6.62 -29.51 5.65
CA ALA A 94 -6.70 -30.96 5.72
C ALA A 94 -5.48 -31.63 6.36
N ARG A 95 -4.34 -30.93 6.46
CA ARG A 95 -3.06 -31.48 6.96
C ARG A 95 -2.64 -30.92 8.29
N GLU A 96 -3.03 -29.68 8.58
CA GLU A 96 -2.61 -28.93 9.75
C GLU A 96 -3.77 -28.78 10.74
N SER A 97 -3.45 -28.76 12.03
CA SER A 97 -4.42 -28.52 13.10
C SER A 97 -4.86 -27.07 13.11
N PHE A 98 -6.11 -26.82 13.48
CA PHE A 98 -6.62 -25.47 13.68
C PHE A 98 -5.88 -24.77 14.81
N MET A 99 -5.44 -23.54 14.59
CA MET A 99 -5.05 -22.64 15.67
C MET A 99 -6.28 -22.31 16.53
N PRO A 100 -6.09 -22.09 17.84
CA PRO A 100 -7.13 -21.52 18.69
C PRO A 100 -7.68 -20.22 18.11
N LEU A 101 -9.00 -20.08 18.08
CA LEU A 101 -9.65 -18.93 17.45
C LEU A 101 -9.21 -17.60 18.08
N LYS A 102 -8.91 -17.59 19.39
CA LYS A 102 -8.38 -16.40 20.07
C LYS A 102 -7.07 -15.93 19.46
N GLU A 103 -6.13 -16.85 19.26
CA GLU A 103 -4.80 -16.58 18.71
C GLU A 103 -4.92 -16.05 17.29
N LEU A 104 -5.74 -16.68 16.44
CA LEU A 104 -6.05 -16.20 15.08
C LEU A 104 -6.52 -14.74 15.07
N LEU A 105 -7.40 -14.36 16.01
CA LEU A 105 -7.97 -13.01 16.09
C LEU A 105 -6.99 -11.95 16.61
N GLU A 106 -5.91 -12.38 17.27
CA GLU A 106 -4.91 -11.51 17.92
C GLU A 106 -3.61 -11.39 17.10
N VAL A 107 -3.40 -12.18 16.05
CA VAL A 107 -2.23 -12.09 15.16
C VAL A 107 -2.06 -10.69 14.55
N HIS A 108 -0.84 -10.16 14.60
CA HIS A 108 -0.40 -8.92 13.98
C HIS A 108 0.92 -9.13 13.21
N HIS A 109 1.39 -8.14 12.45
CA HIS A 109 2.59 -8.29 11.60
C HIS A 109 3.87 -8.63 12.37
N GLU A 110 3.94 -8.31 13.67
CA GLU A 110 5.08 -8.62 14.55
C GLU A 110 4.96 -9.99 15.24
N SER A 111 3.84 -10.71 15.06
CA SER A 111 3.60 -12.02 15.70
C SER A 111 4.49 -13.10 15.11
N GLU A 112 4.93 -14.06 15.93
CA GLU A 112 5.76 -15.19 15.48
C GLU A 112 5.01 -16.06 14.47
N GLU A 113 3.70 -16.21 14.64
CA GLU A 113 2.79 -16.99 13.80
C GLU A 113 2.70 -16.44 12.35
N TYR A 114 2.93 -15.13 12.18
CA TYR A 114 3.00 -14.49 10.86
C TYR A 114 4.41 -14.55 10.25
N ASN A 115 5.44 -14.55 11.09
CA ASN A 115 6.85 -14.45 10.66
C ASN A 115 7.54 -15.82 10.51
N GLN A 116 7.03 -16.87 11.14
CA GLN A 116 7.53 -18.24 11.02
C GLN A 116 6.80 -18.99 9.90
N LYS A 117 7.55 -19.50 8.92
CA LYS A 117 7.02 -20.22 7.75
C LYS A 117 6.14 -21.42 8.10
N GLU A 118 6.36 -22.05 9.25
CA GLU A 118 5.66 -23.25 9.70
C GLU A 118 4.19 -22.96 10.07
N HIS A 119 3.89 -21.80 10.64
CA HIS A 119 2.53 -21.41 11.05
C HIS A 119 1.85 -20.44 10.08
N GLN A 120 2.61 -19.86 9.16
CA GLN A 120 2.08 -18.91 8.18
C GLN A 120 0.97 -19.53 7.32
N GLY A 121 1.13 -20.81 6.94
CA GLY A 121 0.17 -21.54 6.11
C GLY A 121 -1.20 -21.66 6.75
N ILE A 122 -1.27 -22.21 7.97
CA ILE A 122 -2.53 -22.39 8.70
C ILE A 122 -3.21 -21.05 9.02
N PHE A 123 -2.43 -20.00 9.34
CA PHE A 123 -2.98 -18.66 9.57
C PHE A 123 -3.78 -18.17 8.36
N TYR A 124 -3.20 -18.21 7.14
CA TYR A 124 -3.92 -17.83 5.92
C TYR A 124 -5.16 -18.70 5.68
N ALA A 125 -5.01 -20.02 5.87
CA ALA A 125 -6.08 -20.96 5.57
C ALA A 125 -7.29 -20.81 6.52
N GLN A 126 -7.06 -20.63 7.82
CA GLN A 126 -8.13 -20.36 8.80
C GLN A 126 -8.69 -18.93 8.68
N SER A 127 -7.87 -17.94 8.30
CA SER A 127 -8.33 -16.57 7.99
C SER A 127 -9.36 -16.58 6.86
N TRP A 128 -9.06 -17.27 5.76
CA TRP A 128 -10.02 -17.49 4.68
C TRP A 128 -11.28 -18.21 5.17
N LEU A 129 -11.13 -19.30 5.93
CA LEU A 129 -12.26 -20.09 6.42
C LEU A 129 -13.21 -19.27 7.30
N LEU A 130 -12.67 -18.50 8.23
CA LEU A 130 -13.46 -17.62 9.11
C LEU A 130 -14.15 -16.52 8.29
N THR A 131 -13.43 -15.84 7.39
CA THR A 131 -14.03 -14.81 6.52
C THR A 131 -15.13 -15.41 5.64
N HIS A 132 -14.90 -16.58 5.04
CA HIS A 132 -15.90 -17.27 4.24
C HIS A 132 -17.13 -17.65 5.07
N TYR A 133 -16.92 -18.19 6.28
CA TYR A 133 -18.02 -18.54 7.19
C TYR A 133 -18.89 -17.32 7.54
N LEU A 134 -18.25 -16.19 7.89
CA LEU A 134 -18.95 -14.98 8.28
C LEU A 134 -19.65 -14.28 7.11
N ALA A 135 -19.01 -14.24 5.93
CA ALA A 135 -19.50 -13.49 4.79
C ALA A 135 -20.47 -14.29 3.91
N LEU A 136 -20.19 -15.59 3.70
CA LEU A 136 -20.87 -16.45 2.72
C LEU A 136 -21.43 -17.76 3.33
N GLY A 137 -21.05 -18.09 4.57
CA GLY A 137 -21.36 -19.37 5.23
C GLY A 137 -22.85 -19.64 5.46
N ASP A 138 -23.13 -20.78 6.08
CA ASP A 138 -24.50 -21.31 6.27
C ASP A 138 -25.34 -20.56 7.32
N ASN A 139 -24.73 -19.65 8.09
CA ASN A 139 -25.42 -18.87 9.12
C ASN A 139 -25.92 -17.50 8.57
N PRO A 140 -27.23 -17.32 8.32
CA PRO A 140 -27.75 -16.08 7.75
C PRO A 140 -27.60 -14.86 8.67
N LEU A 141 -27.59 -15.06 9.99
CA LEU A 141 -27.41 -13.98 10.95
C LEU A 141 -25.98 -13.42 10.86
N TYR A 142 -24.98 -14.28 10.71
CA TYR A 142 -23.59 -13.86 10.60
C TYR A 142 -23.36 -13.07 9.31
N ARG A 143 -23.90 -13.55 8.19
CA ARG A 143 -23.86 -12.82 6.91
C ARG A 143 -24.49 -11.43 7.01
N ALA A 144 -25.65 -11.32 7.65
CA ALA A 144 -26.34 -10.04 7.83
C ALA A 144 -25.54 -9.05 8.71
N ARG A 145 -24.87 -9.57 9.75
CA ARG A 145 -24.11 -8.76 10.70
C ARG A 145 -22.64 -8.53 10.31
N PHE A 146 -22.13 -9.19 9.27
CA PHE A 146 -20.74 -9.02 8.84
C PHE A 146 -20.42 -7.57 8.46
N ARG A 147 -21.37 -6.84 7.84
CA ARG A 147 -21.18 -5.40 7.58
C ARG A 147 -21.03 -4.61 8.88
N GLN A 148 -21.90 -4.85 9.86
CA GLN A 148 -21.83 -4.21 11.19
C GLN A 148 -20.50 -4.51 11.88
N PHE A 149 -19.98 -5.72 11.75
CA PHE A 149 -18.67 -6.10 12.29
C PHE A 149 -17.55 -5.20 11.73
N THR A 150 -17.56 -4.94 10.42
CA THR A 150 -16.57 -4.03 9.81
C THR A 150 -16.71 -2.57 10.26
N GLU A 151 -17.91 -2.14 10.66
CA GLU A 151 -18.17 -0.78 11.17
C GLU A 151 -17.66 -0.61 12.60
N VAL A 152 -17.86 -1.60 13.47
CA VAL A 152 -17.35 -1.54 14.86
C VAL A 152 -15.83 -1.64 14.92
N LEU A 153 -15.20 -2.37 13.98
CA LEU A 153 -13.74 -2.35 13.80
C LEU A 153 -13.24 -0.96 13.43
N ARG A 154 -13.93 -0.25 12.53
CA ARG A 154 -13.61 1.15 12.18
C ARG A 154 -13.80 2.12 13.35
N ALA A 155 -14.69 1.81 14.29
CA ALA A 155 -14.83 2.54 15.55
C ALA A 155 -13.69 2.26 16.55
N GLY A 156 -12.81 1.31 16.24
CA GLY A 156 -11.60 0.99 16.99
C GLY A 156 -11.77 -0.12 18.03
N GLN A 157 -12.87 -0.89 17.99
CA GLN A 157 -13.00 -2.03 18.88
C GLN A 157 -11.96 -3.12 18.54
N ASN A 158 -11.39 -3.75 19.58
CA ASN A 158 -10.51 -4.90 19.39
C ASN A 158 -11.23 -6.05 18.66
N SER A 159 -10.52 -6.77 17.79
CA SER A 159 -10.98 -7.88 16.96
C SER A 159 -11.90 -8.87 17.70
N VAL A 160 -11.48 -9.35 18.88
CA VAL A 160 -12.23 -10.34 19.67
C VAL A 160 -13.56 -9.75 20.16
N ALA A 161 -13.50 -8.58 20.82
CA ALA A 161 -14.69 -7.92 21.35
C ALA A 161 -15.65 -7.49 20.24
N ALA A 162 -15.14 -6.97 19.13
CA ALA A 162 -15.92 -6.59 17.96
C ALA A 162 -16.70 -7.79 17.42
N LEU A 163 -16.06 -8.95 17.32
CA LEU A 163 -16.67 -10.17 16.77
C LEU A 163 -17.73 -10.74 17.71
N THR A 164 -17.39 -10.95 18.99
CA THR A 164 -18.33 -11.54 19.96
C THR A 164 -19.55 -10.65 20.22
N ASN A 165 -19.33 -9.33 20.34
CA ASN A 165 -20.44 -8.37 20.53
C ASN A 165 -21.32 -8.26 19.29
N THR A 166 -20.75 -8.28 18.09
CA THR A 166 -21.55 -8.17 16.86
C THR A 166 -22.36 -9.45 16.64
N LEU A 167 -21.72 -10.61 16.77
CA LEU A 167 -22.37 -11.90 16.53
C LEU A 167 -23.25 -12.37 17.69
N GLN A 168 -23.11 -11.76 18.87
CA GLN A 168 -23.80 -12.13 20.11
C GLN A 168 -23.54 -13.61 20.46
N VAL A 169 -22.27 -14.03 20.38
CA VAL A 169 -21.82 -15.40 20.59
C VAL A 169 -20.50 -15.42 21.35
N GLY A 170 -20.32 -16.39 22.24
CA GLY A 170 -19.05 -16.62 22.93
C GLY A 170 -17.99 -17.21 21.99
N LEU A 171 -16.72 -16.94 22.29
CA LEU A 171 -15.60 -17.34 21.41
C LEU A 171 -15.51 -18.86 21.21
N SER A 172 -15.63 -19.65 22.28
CA SER A 172 -15.59 -21.12 22.21
C SER A 172 -16.76 -21.70 21.38
N GLN A 173 -17.93 -21.07 21.45
CA GLN A 173 -19.08 -21.48 20.64
C GLN A 173 -18.86 -21.14 19.16
N LEU A 174 -18.28 -19.97 18.85
CA LEU A 174 -17.94 -19.59 17.48
C LEU A 174 -16.90 -20.54 16.89
N GLU A 175 -15.89 -20.91 17.67
CA GLU A 175 -14.85 -21.87 17.27
C GLU A 175 -15.43 -23.26 16.96
N ALA A 176 -16.31 -23.78 17.82
CA ALA A 176 -17.00 -25.04 17.57
C ALA A 176 -17.87 -24.97 16.30
N GLN A 177 -18.56 -23.86 16.06
CA GLN A 177 -19.36 -23.65 14.85
C GLN A 177 -18.52 -23.54 13.59
N LEU A 178 -17.35 -22.88 13.66
CA LEU A 178 -16.42 -22.77 12.54
C LEU A 178 -15.87 -24.15 12.17
N LYS A 179 -15.51 -24.96 13.18
CA LYS A 179 -15.07 -26.35 12.98
C LYS A 179 -16.16 -27.20 12.31
N ARG A 180 -17.41 -27.11 12.81
CA ARG A 180 -18.57 -27.76 12.16
C ARG A 180 -18.73 -27.32 10.70
N TYR A 181 -18.61 -26.02 10.43
CA TYR A 181 -18.73 -25.48 9.08
C TYR A 181 -17.65 -26.04 8.13
N TYR A 182 -16.42 -26.18 8.63
CA TYR A 182 -15.33 -26.83 7.90
C TYR A 182 -15.61 -28.31 7.63
N GLU A 183 -16.01 -29.07 8.65
CA GLU A 183 -16.29 -30.51 8.56
C GLU A 183 -17.42 -30.83 7.58
N GLN A 184 -18.39 -29.91 7.41
CA GLN A 184 -19.44 -30.05 6.39
C GLN A 184 -18.93 -29.91 4.96
N GLY A 185 -17.82 -29.20 4.73
CA GLY A 185 -17.20 -29.03 3.42
C GLY A 185 -18.04 -28.25 2.38
N GLN A 186 -19.12 -27.58 2.79
CA GLN A 186 -20.03 -26.87 1.89
C GLN A 186 -19.68 -25.38 1.74
N PHE A 187 -18.61 -25.10 0.98
CA PHE A 187 -18.16 -23.74 0.69
C PHE A 187 -18.83 -23.20 -0.59
N GLN A 188 -20.05 -22.67 -0.45
CA GLN A 188 -20.81 -22.14 -1.58
C GLN A 188 -20.36 -20.71 -1.94
N PRO A 189 -19.94 -20.45 -3.20
CA PRO A 189 -19.59 -19.11 -3.64
C PRO A 189 -20.85 -18.26 -3.85
N VAL A 190 -20.68 -16.94 -3.81
CA VAL A 190 -21.75 -16.01 -4.23
C VAL A 190 -21.70 -15.81 -5.74
N LYS A 191 -22.88 -15.81 -6.37
CA LYS A 191 -23.07 -15.51 -7.80
C LYS A 191 -23.84 -14.21 -7.94
N LEU A 192 -23.22 -13.19 -8.51
CA LEU A 192 -23.80 -11.87 -8.71
C LEU A 192 -24.07 -11.62 -10.20
N PRO A 193 -25.22 -11.05 -10.58
CA PRO A 193 -25.44 -10.64 -11.96
C PRO A 193 -24.46 -9.51 -12.30
N MET A 194 -23.77 -9.64 -13.42
CA MET A 194 -22.89 -8.60 -13.92
C MET A 194 -23.74 -7.47 -14.51
N ARG A 195 -23.80 -6.34 -13.82
CA ARG A 195 -24.51 -5.14 -14.26
C ARG A 195 -23.51 -4.19 -14.94
N GLY A 196 -23.42 -4.23 -16.27
CA GLY A 196 -22.56 -3.34 -17.06
C GLY A 196 -22.06 -3.97 -18.37
N ARG A 197 -21.54 -3.13 -19.28
CA ARG A 197 -20.82 -3.60 -20.47
C ARG A 197 -19.40 -4.02 -20.05
N THR A 198 -19.03 -5.29 -20.26
CA THR A 198 -17.62 -5.76 -20.18
C THR A 198 -16.74 -5.22 -21.30
N ASN A 199 -17.36 -4.66 -22.35
CA ASN A 199 -16.67 -4.00 -23.46
C ASN A 199 -16.17 -2.60 -23.10
N ALA A 200 -15.81 -2.35 -21.84
CA ALA A 200 -14.77 -1.37 -21.58
C ALA A 200 -13.46 -1.98 -22.07
N MET A 201 -13.29 -2.08 -23.40
CA MET A 201 -11.96 -1.91 -23.94
C MET A 201 -11.58 -0.49 -23.54
N THR A 202 -11.00 -0.33 -22.34
CA THR A 202 -10.00 0.69 -22.16
C THR A 202 -9.08 0.48 -23.34
N SER A 203 -9.03 1.46 -24.25
CA SER A 203 -8.15 1.40 -25.40
C SER A 203 -6.74 1.16 -24.86
N VAL A 204 -6.29 -0.09 -24.90
CA VAL A 204 -4.94 -0.43 -24.46
C VAL A 204 -4.06 0.14 -25.55
N TRP A 205 -3.37 1.22 -25.22
CA TRP A 205 -2.42 1.82 -26.12
C TRP A 205 -1.17 0.94 -26.15
N ILE A 206 -1.08 0.12 -27.19
CA ILE A 206 0.08 -0.75 -27.43
C ILE A 206 1.03 0.02 -28.33
N ARG A 207 2.29 0.09 -27.92
CA ARG A 207 3.39 0.56 -28.77
C ARG A 207 4.57 -0.38 -28.67
N PRO A 208 5.43 -0.44 -29.70
CA PRO A 208 6.75 -1.05 -29.55
C PRO A 208 7.54 -0.37 -28.42
N MET A 209 8.20 -1.19 -27.60
CA MET A 209 9.13 -0.72 -26.57
C MET A 209 10.56 -0.82 -27.12
N PRO A 210 11.28 0.29 -27.32
CA PRO A 210 12.67 0.26 -27.78
C PRO A 210 13.57 -0.56 -26.85
N PRO A 211 14.65 -1.20 -27.36
CA PRO A 211 15.51 -2.06 -26.54
C PRO A 211 16.11 -1.37 -25.30
N ALA A 212 16.50 -0.11 -25.41
CA ALA A 212 17.03 0.67 -24.28
C ALA A 212 15.98 0.92 -23.21
N GLU A 213 14.74 1.24 -23.61
CA GLU A 213 13.63 1.38 -22.67
C GLU A 213 13.30 0.05 -22.00
N MET A 214 13.27 -1.05 -22.75
CA MET A 214 13.05 -2.39 -22.22
C MET A 214 14.10 -2.77 -21.18
N ALA A 215 15.39 -2.52 -21.46
CA ALA A 215 16.47 -2.74 -20.51
C ALA A 215 16.29 -1.90 -19.24
N PHE A 216 15.88 -0.63 -19.36
CA PHE A 216 15.52 0.20 -18.21
C PHE A 216 14.35 -0.40 -17.41
N GLN A 217 13.25 -0.81 -18.04
CA GLN A 217 12.09 -1.40 -17.35
C GLN A 217 12.43 -2.69 -16.59
N LEU A 218 13.32 -3.52 -17.13
CA LEU A 218 13.79 -4.73 -16.45
C LEU A 218 14.70 -4.43 -15.26
N GLY A 219 15.63 -3.48 -15.41
CA GLY A 219 16.44 -2.99 -14.28
C GLY A 219 15.56 -2.37 -13.19
N TRP A 220 14.54 -1.60 -13.60
CA TRP A 220 13.57 -0.98 -12.71
C TRP A 220 12.79 -2.00 -11.88
N LEU A 221 12.32 -3.08 -12.53
CA LEU A 221 11.66 -4.18 -11.83
C LEU A 221 12.58 -4.84 -10.78
N LEU A 222 13.85 -5.05 -11.13
CA LEU A 222 14.86 -5.62 -10.22
C LEU A 222 15.15 -4.73 -9.02
N LEU A 223 15.21 -3.42 -9.24
CA LEU A 223 15.37 -2.42 -8.17
C LEU A 223 14.21 -2.53 -7.15
N HIS A 224 12.97 -2.71 -7.62
CA HIS A 224 11.78 -2.85 -6.75
C HIS A 224 11.65 -4.17 -6.00
N VAL A 225 12.46 -5.17 -6.36
CA VAL A 225 12.55 -6.45 -5.64
C VAL A 225 13.89 -6.58 -4.92
N GLU A 226 14.55 -5.44 -4.66
CA GLU A 226 15.80 -5.30 -3.91
C GLU A 226 17.00 -6.05 -4.52
N ARG A 227 16.95 -6.34 -5.82
CA ARG A 227 18.05 -6.95 -6.57
C ARG A 227 18.91 -5.87 -7.24
N LEU A 228 19.50 -5.02 -6.39
CA LEU A 228 20.20 -3.79 -6.81
C LEU A 228 21.37 -4.05 -7.76
N ASP A 229 22.16 -5.10 -7.52
CA ASP A 229 23.32 -5.43 -8.35
C ASP A 229 22.90 -5.94 -9.73
N ASP A 230 21.84 -6.76 -9.80
CA ASP A 230 21.29 -7.20 -11.07
C ASP A 230 20.67 -6.02 -11.85
N ALA A 231 19.99 -5.12 -11.14
CA ALA A 231 19.40 -3.91 -11.73
C ALA A 231 20.47 -3.04 -12.41
N GLN A 232 21.65 -2.91 -11.79
CA GLN A 232 22.77 -2.15 -12.35
C GLN A 232 23.14 -2.61 -13.77
N GLY A 233 23.31 -3.93 -13.98
CA GLY A 233 23.70 -4.47 -15.28
C GLY A 233 22.69 -4.15 -16.38
N TRP A 234 21.40 -4.11 -16.05
CA TRP A 234 20.33 -3.73 -16.98
C TRP A 234 20.34 -2.23 -17.29
N PHE A 235 20.61 -1.37 -16.31
CA PHE A 235 20.74 0.07 -16.54
C PHE A 235 21.98 0.42 -17.38
N GLU A 236 23.10 -0.27 -17.15
CA GLU A 236 24.30 -0.16 -17.99
C GLU A 236 24.04 -0.64 -19.42
N LEU A 237 23.27 -1.72 -19.59
CA LEU A 237 22.83 -2.16 -20.91
C LEU A 237 21.93 -1.11 -21.59
N ALA A 238 20.99 -0.49 -20.87
CA ALA A 238 20.15 0.57 -21.41
C ALA A 238 20.99 1.75 -21.94
N GLY A 239 22.04 2.14 -21.21
CA GLY A 239 22.98 3.18 -21.65
C GLY A 239 23.81 2.79 -22.88
N ARG A 240 24.21 1.52 -23.00
CA ARG A 240 24.90 1.00 -24.20
C ARG A 240 23.98 0.92 -25.42
N LEU A 241 22.70 0.58 -25.22
CA LEU A 241 21.71 0.46 -26.29
C LEU A 241 21.25 1.81 -26.83
N GLN A 242 21.33 2.88 -26.02
CA GLN A 242 21.06 4.25 -26.46
C GLN A 242 22.10 5.22 -25.90
N PRO A 243 23.30 5.31 -26.51
CA PRO A 243 24.30 6.29 -26.12
C PRO A 243 23.76 7.72 -26.23
N GLY A 244 23.96 8.53 -25.19
CA GLY A 244 23.44 9.91 -25.12
C GLY A 244 21.93 10.01 -24.83
N GLY A 245 21.20 8.90 -24.77
CA GLY A 245 19.82 8.85 -24.32
C GLY A 245 19.68 8.87 -22.80
N PRO A 246 18.47 9.12 -22.28
CA PRO A 246 18.27 9.27 -20.84
C PRO A 246 18.32 7.93 -20.09
N TYR A 247 17.81 6.83 -20.64
CA TYR A 247 17.48 5.59 -19.89
C TYR A 247 18.60 5.01 -19.01
N GLY A 248 19.84 4.97 -19.51
CA GLY A 248 20.96 4.49 -18.69
C GLY A 248 21.23 5.39 -17.49
N MET A 249 21.18 6.71 -17.69
CA MET A 249 21.39 7.69 -16.63
C MET A 249 20.19 7.77 -15.67
N GLU A 250 18.96 7.58 -16.16
CA GLU A 250 17.77 7.46 -15.31
C GLU A 250 17.95 6.30 -14.33
N GLY A 251 18.22 5.11 -14.86
CA GLY A 251 18.36 3.89 -14.07
C GLY A 251 19.49 3.97 -13.06
N LEU A 252 20.68 4.41 -13.48
CA LEU A 252 21.84 4.56 -12.59
C LEU A 252 21.61 5.64 -11.52
N GLY A 253 20.94 6.75 -11.85
CA GLY A 253 20.63 7.79 -10.87
C GLY A 253 19.62 7.33 -9.82
N LEU A 254 18.61 6.55 -10.21
CA LEU A 254 17.63 5.99 -9.29
C LEU A 254 18.24 4.88 -8.43
N LEU A 255 19.08 4.01 -9.01
CA LEU A 255 19.84 3.00 -8.28
C LEU A 255 20.78 3.63 -7.23
N ALA A 256 21.53 4.67 -7.62
CA ALA A 256 22.38 5.41 -6.69
C ALA A 256 21.57 6.05 -5.56
N ALA A 257 20.35 6.53 -5.85
CA ALA A 257 19.45 7.07 -4.83
C ALA A 257 19.02 5.99 -3.81
N GLU A 258 18.71 4.78 -4.27
CA GLU A 258 18.38 3.63 -3.40
C GLU A 258 19.59 3.18 -2.57
N ARG A 259 20.80 3.22 -3.13
CA ARG A 259 22.06 2.96 -2.41
C ARG A 259 22.49 4.11 -1.49
N GLN A 260 21.67 5.15 -1.33
CA GLN A 260 21.97 6.34 -0.52
C GLN A 260 23.23 7.11 -0.98
N GLN A 261 23.63 6.93 -2.24
CA GLN A 261 24.76 7.61 -2.87
C GLN A 261 24.30 8.98 -3.40
N THR A 262 23.84 9.85 -2.49
CA THR A 262 23.09 11.09 -2.81
C THR A 262 23.77 11.99 -3.84
N LYS A 263 25.09 12.23 -3.71
CA LYS A 263 25.82 13.10 -4.64
C LYS A 263 25.89 12.51 -6.05
N GLU A 264 26.17 11.22 -6.15
CA GLU A 264 26.27 10.51 -7.42
C GLU A 264 24.90 10.40 -8.11
N ALA A 265 23.85 10.11 -7.33
CA ALA A 265 22.47 10.09 -7.79
C ALA A 265 22.08 11.43 -8.43
N ILE A 266 22.35 12.56 -7.77
CA ILE A 266 22.03 13.89 -8.31
C ILE A 266 22.72 14.11 -9.67
N VAL A 267 24.01 13.74 -9.81
CA VAL A 267 24.75 13.89 -11.07
C VAL A 267 24.10 13.09 -12.20
N TYR A 268 23.76 11.81 -11.96
CA TYR A 268 23.09 11.00 -12.98
C TYR A 268 21.70 11.51 -13.35
N LEU A 269 20.90 11.91 -12.36
CA LEU A 269 19.54 12.42 -12.57
C LEU A 269 19.57 13.74 -13.36
N GLU A 270 20.51 14.65 -13.08
CA GLU A 270 20.69 15.88 -13.84
C GLU A 270 21.09 15.61 -15.29
N ARG A 271 22.02 14.67 -15.51
CA ARG A 271 22.42 14.28 -16.87
C ARG A 271 21.27 13.62 -17.63
N ALA A 272 20.45 12.80 -16.97
CA ALA A 272 19.26 12.20 -17.56
C ALA A 272 18.26 13.27 -18.02
N ILE A 273 18.00 14.29 -17.18
CA ILE A 273 17.16 15.44 -17.54
C ILE A 273 17.76 16.20 -18.73
N GLY A 274 19.07 16.45 -18.72
CA GLY A 274 19.78 17.09 -19.84
C GLY A 274 19.70 16.30 -21.14
N ALA A 275 19.64 14.97 -21.06
CA ALA A 275 19.43 14.06 -22.19
C ALA A 275 17.94 13.93 -22.61
N GLY A 276 17.04 14.74 -22.04
CA GLY A 276 15.64 14.78 -22.43
C GLY A 276 14.73 13.77 -21.70
N SER A 277 15.12 13.30 -20.51
CA SER A 277 14.26 12.46 -19.66
C SER A 277 12.88 13.10 -19.47
N ARG A 278 11.84 12.29 -19.69
CA ARG A 278 10.44 12.62 -19.36
C ARG A 278 9.90 11.76 -18.23
N ASN A 279 10.81 11.13 -17.49
CA ASN A 279 10.47 10.26 -16.38
C ASN A 279 10.21 11.10 -15.14
N PHE A 280 8.97 11.15 -14.66
CA PHE A 280 8.60 11.98 -13.51
C PHE A 280 9.38 11.58 -12.25
N SER A 281 9.79 10.31 -12.15
CA SER A 281 10.56 9.74 -11.05
C SER A 281 11.92 10.39 -10.94
N VAL A 282 12.59 10.63 -12.07
CA VAL A 282 13.88 11.31 -12.11
C VAL A 282 13.77 12.72 -11.52
N HIS A 283 12.73 13.44 -11.91
CA HIS A 283 12.45 14.78 -11.38
C HIS A 283 12.09 14.75 -9.88
N TYR A 284 11.28 13.78 -9.46
CA TYR A 284 10.90 13.62 -8.06
C TYR A 284 12.13 13.29 -7.20
N HIS A 285 12.93 12.30 -7.58
CA HIS A 285 14.12 11.89 -6.84
C HIS A 285 15.15 13.02 -6.77
N LEU A 286 15.35 13.79 -7.85
CA LEU A 286 16.22 14.96 -7.82
C LEU A 286 15.74 16.01 -6.79
N GLY A 287 14.45 16.32 -6.80
CA GLY A 287 13.86 17.24 -5.83
C GLY A 287 13.96 16.72 -4.39
N ARG A 288 13.62 15.44 -4.18
CA ARG A 288 13.72 14.76 -2.88
C ARG A 288 15.14 14.80 -2.33
N LEU A 289 16.14 14.40 -3.12
CA LEU A 289 17.53 14.33 -2.68
C LEU A 289 18.10 15.72 -2.38
N ARG A 290 17.77 16.73 -3.18
CA ARG A 290 18.17 18.13 -2.90
C ARG A 290 17.52 18.65 -1.61
N LEU A 291 16.26 18.30 -1.37
CA LEU A 291 15.58 18.63 -0.11
C LEU A 291 16.26 17.94 1.08
N GLU A 292 16.58 16.66 0.96
CA GLU A 292 17.28 15.89 2.01
C GLU A 292 18.67 16.46 2.31
N MET A 293 19.42 16.89 1.29
CA MET A 293 20.71 17.57 1.50
C MET A 293 20.56 18.94 2.19
N ALA A 294 19.41 19.60 2.05
CA ALA A 294 19.13 20.86 2.71
C ALA A 294 18.62 20.68 4.15
N LEU A 295 18.20 19.47 4.54
CA LEU A 295 17.81 19.15 5.91
C LEU A 295 19.04 19.06 6.82
N GLN A 296 18.94 19.61 8.03
CA GLN A 296 19.96 19.39 9.04
C GLN A 296 19.94 17.94 9.57
N PRO A 297 21.02 17.47 10.22
CA PRO A 297 21.06 16.13 10.83
C PRO A 297 19.94 15.85 11.85
N ASN A 298 19.33 16.89 12.42
CA ASN A 298 18.18 16.79 13.32
C ASN A 298 16.82 16.71 12.59
N GLY A 299 16.81 16.69 11.25
CA GLY A 299 15.61 16.58 10.42
C GLY A 299 14.80 17.88 10.28
N VAL A 300 15.31 19.01 10.76
CA VAL A 300 14.63 20.31 10.66
C VAL A 300 15.08 21.03 9.40
N LEU A 301 14.12 21.43 8.57
CA LEU A 301 14.35 22.37 7.48
C LEU A 301 14.14 23.79 8.01
N PHE A 302 15.06 24.69 7.67
CA PHE A 302 14.87 26.12 7.88
C PHE A 302 14.41 26.78 6.58
N GLN A 303 13.82 27.98 6.69
CA GLN A 303 13.67 28.84 5.53
C GLN A 303 15.03 28.97 4.84
N MET A 304 15.05 28.74 3.54
CA MET A 304 16.29 28.75 2.78
C MET A 304 16.23 29.87 1.76
N PRO A 305 17.39 30.39 1.33
CA PRO A 305 17.44 31.35 0.24
C PRO A 305 16.63 30.86 -0.98
N GLU A 306 15.87 31.75 -1.61
CA GLU A 306 14.97 31.40 -2.71
C GLU A 306 15.68 30.71 -3.88
N ASN A 307 16.96 31.01 -4.13
CA ASN A 307 17.77 30.29 -5.11
C ASN A 307 17.93 28.79 -4.77
N GLN A 308 18.12 28.44 -3.50
CA GLN A 308 18.18 27.05 -3.04
C GLN A 308 16.80 26.40 -3.06
N ALA A 309 15.76 27.10 -2.57
CA ALA A 309 14.39 26.60 -2.60
C ALA A 309 13.95 26.28 -4.04
N ARG A 310 14.31 27.13 -5.00
CA ARG A 310 14.03 26.93 -6.42
C ARG A 310 14.68 25.67 -7.01
N LEU A 311 15.88 25.32 -6.58
CA LEU A 311 16.56 24.09 -7.03
C LEU A 311 15.82 22.82 -6.59
N ILE A 312 15.06 22.87 -5.50
CA ILE A 312 14.21 21.77 -5.03
C ILE A 312 12.82 21.85 -5.68
N ARG A 313 12.23 23.04 -5.70
CA ARG A 313 10.88 23.33 -6.18
C ARG A 313 10.70 22.98 -7.65
N THR A 314 11.66 23.32 -8.50
CA THR A 314 11.55 23.14 -9.96
C THR A 314 11.43 21.66 -10.37
N PRO A 315 12.32 20.75 -9.94
CA PRO A 315 12.13 19.32 -10.21
C PRO A 315 10.82 18.76 -9.64
N LEU A 316 10.42 19.13 -8.42
CA LEU A 316 9.16 18.64 -7.84
C LEU A 316 7.92 19.10 -8.64
N LYS A 317 7.90 20.36 -9.09
CA LYS A 317 6.83 20.86 -9.98
C LYS A 317 6.81 20.11 -11.32
N GLN A 318 7.98 19.78 -11.87
CA GLN A 318 8.08 19.02 -13.11
C GLN A 318 7.62 17.56 -12.94
N ALA A 319 7.91 16.94 -11.79
CA ALA A 319 7.37 15.62 -11.47
C ALA A 319 5.84 15.63 -11.43
N ILE A 320 5.23 16.66 -10.83
CA ILE A 320 3.77 16.83 -10.77
C ILE A 320 3.18 17.14 -12.15
N SER A 321 3.87 17.91 -12.99
CA SER A 321 3.37 18.20 -14.35
C SER A 321 3.35 16.95 -15.24
N LEU A 322 4.34 16.08 -15.10
CA LEU A 322 4.44 14.80 -15.81
C LEU A 322 3.46 13.75 -15.22
N GLN A 323 3.29 13.73 -13.90
CA GLN A 323 2.40 12.80 -13.19
C GLN A 323 1.58 13.55 -12.12
N PRO A 324 0.40 14.11 -12.47
CA PRO A 324 -0.42 14.91 -11.55
C PRO A 324 -0.89 14.17 -10.30
N ASN A 325 -0.95 12.84 -10.34
CA ASN A 325 -1.39 12.00 -9.22
C ASN A 325 -0.20 11.43 -8.41
N CYS A 326 0.98 12.06 -8.48
CA CYS A 326 2.16 11.65 -7.73
C CYS A 326 2.11 12.15 -6.27
N ALA A 327 1.55 11.33 -5.36
CA ALA A 327 1.28 11.70 -3.97
C ALA A 327 2.54 12.19 -3.23
N VAL A 328 3.67 11.51 -3.41
CA VAL A 328 4.94 11.89 -2.80
C VAL A 328 5.48 13.24 -3.27
N ALA A 329 5.23 13.65 -4.52
CA ALA A 329 5.77 14.88 -5.08
C ALA A 329 4.96 16.05 -4.56
N HIS A 330 3.64 15.89 -4.50
CA HIS A 330 2.75 16.76 -3.74
C HIS A 330 3.18 16.87 -2.29
N ASN A 331 3.51 15.75 -1.63
CA ASN A 331 3.93 15.74 -0.25
C ASN A 331 5.22 16.55 -0.02
N ARG A 332 6.27 16.29 -0.81
CA ARG A 332 7.56 16.98 -0.71
C ARG A 332 7.47 18.46 -1.07
N LEU A 333 6.70 18.81 -2.11
CA LEU A 333 6.48 20.21 -2.47
C LEU A 333 5.68 20.94 -1.39
N GLY A 334 4.60 20.32 -0.89
CA GLY A 334 3.81 20.88 0.21
C GLY A 334 4.66 21.10 1.47
N PHE A 335 5.54 20.15 1.81
CA PHE A 335 6.50 20.31 2.90
C PHE A 335 7.47 21.47 2.66
N LEU A 336 8.10 21.56 1.48
CA LEU A 336 9.00 22.68 1.14
C LEU A 336 8.30 24.04 1.31
N GLU A 337 7.12 24.21 0.72
CA GLU A 337 6.37 25.48 0.81
C GLU A 337 5.87 25.76 2.24
N SER A 338 5.58 24.72 3.02
CA SER A 338 5.21 24.87 4.44
C SER A 338 6.34 25.48 5.26
N VAL A 339 7.58 25.11 4.95
CA VAL A 339 8.78 25.63 5.62
C VAL A 339 9.13 27.03 5.13
N GLN A 340 9.05 27.30 3.81
CA GLN A 340 9.29 28.64 3.29
C GLN A 340 8.27 29.65 3.82
N GLY A 341 7.00 29.24 3.98
CA GLY A 341 5.96 30.06 4.59
C GLY A 341 5.44 31.21 3.72
N GLU A 342 5.95 31.35 2.49
CA GLU A 342 5.58 32.41 1.54
C GLU A 342 4.15 32.26 0.99
N ASN A 343 3.67 31.01 0.85
CA ASN A 343 2.35 30.72 0.30
C ASN A 343 1.66 29.56 1.04
N ARG A 344 1.08 29.88 2.20
CA ARG A 344 0.37 28.91 3.06
C ARG A 344 -0.77 28.18 2.33
N PRO A 345 -1.64 28.84 1.52
CA PRO A 345 -2.66 28.13 0.75
C PRO A 345 -2.07 27.09 -0.21
N LEU A 346 -0.95 27.38 -0.85
CA LEU A 346 -0.29 26.45 -1.76
C LEU A 346 0.27 25.23 -1.02
N ALA A 347 0.95 25.45 0.10
CA ALA A 347 1.46 24.37 0.96
C ALA A 347 0.33 23.45 1.42
N LEU A 348 -0.75 24.04 1.94
CA LEU A 348 -1.92 23.30 2.41
C LEU A 348 -2.55 22.46 1.28
N ARG A 349 -2.70 23.05 0.08
CA ARG A 349 -3.25 22.35 -1.09
C ARG A 349 -2.42 21.13 -1.45
N HIS A 350 -1.10 21.27 -1.56
CA HIS A 350 -0.24 20.14 -1.93
C HIS A 350 -0.23 19.04 -0.86
N LEU A 351 -0.15 19.39 0.42
CA LEU A 351 -0.23 18.41 1.51
C LEU A 351 -1.59 17.68 1.52
N GLN A 352 -2.69 18.42 1.32
CA GLN A 352 -4.02 17.82 1.23
C GLN A 352 -4.15 16.88 0.04
N THR A 353 -3.65 17.26 -1.14
CA THR A 353 -3.66 16.39 -2.32
C THR A 353 -2.87 15.10 -2.07
N ALA A 354 -1.70 15.17 -1.44
CA ALA A 354 -0.93 13.97 -1.07
C ALA A 354 -1.73 13.03 -0.17
N ALA A 355 -2.39 13.56 0.86
CA ALA A 355 -3.24 12.78 1.77
C ALA A 355 -4.49 12.20 1.08
N GLN A 356 -5.03 12.86 0.05
CA GLN A 356 -6.17 12.36 -0.73
C GLN A 356 -5.78 11.26 -1.71
N LEU A 357 -4.60 11.36 -2.31
CA LEU A 357 -4.07 10.36 -3.25
C LEU A 357 -3.67 9.06 -2.52
N GLU A 358 -3.07 9.18 -1.33
CA GLU A 358 -2.70 8.07 -0.45
C GLU A 358 -3.30 8.21 0.95
N PRO A 359 -4.62 7.97 1.11
CA PRO A 359 -5.29 8.07 2.41
C PRO A 359 -4.84 6.97 3.39
N ASP A 360 -4.24 5.90 2.88
CA ASP A 360 -3.60 4.83 3.65
C ASP A 360 -2.20 5.19 4.15
N ASN A 361 -1.60 6.27 3.64
CA ASN A 361 -0.33 6.79 4.13
C ASN A 361 -0.57 7.75 5.30
N LEU A 362 -0.63 7.20 6.52
CA LEU A 362 -0.90 7.97 7.74
C LEU A 362 0.11 9.10 7.97
N GLY A 363 1.34 8.98 7.44
CA GLY A 363 2.33 10.05 7.46
C GLY A 363 1.89 11.28 6.65
N PHE A 364 1.29 11.08 5.48
CA PHE A 364 0.78 12.17 4.65
C PHE A 364 -0.45 12.81 5.28
N VAL A 365 -1.39 11.99 5.77
CA VAL A 365 -2.60 12.46 6.47
C VAL A 365 -2.21 13.29 7.68
N MET A 366 -1.27 12.80 8.50
CA MET A 366 -0.82 13.50 9.70
C MET A 366 -0.11 14.81 9.39
N MET A 367 0.76 14.85 8.36
CA MET A 367 1.46 16.09 8.00
C MET A 367 0.48 17.15 7.49
N TRP A 368 -0.47 16.77 6.63
CA TRP A 368 -1.54 17.67 6.21
C TRP A 368 -2.37 18.17 7.40
N ALA A 369 -2.86 17.25 8.23
CA ALA A 369 -3.75 17.61 9.34
C ALA A 369 -3.05 18.51 10.37
N ARG A 370 -1.80 18.22 10.72
CA ARG A 370 -0.98 19.09 11.58
C ARG A 370 -0.86 20.48 11.00
N TYR A 371 -0.43 20.61 9.73
CA TYR A 371 -0.24 21.90 9.10
C TYR A 371 -1.56 22.68 8.96
N ALA A 372 -2.66 21.99 8.68
CA ALA A 372 -3.99 22.60 8.62
C ALA A 372 -4.40 23.20 9.97
N LEU A 373 -4.19 22.48 11.08
CA LEU A 373 -4.52 22.95 12.43
C LEU A 373 -3.62 24.09 12.93
N GLU A 374 -2.35 24.10 12.53
CA GLU A 374 -1.42 25.19 12.82
C GLU A 374 -1.78 26.48 12.07
N ASN A 375 -2.50 26.37 10.95
CA ASN A 375 -2.88 27.49 10.08
C ASN A 375 -4.37 27.85 10.12
N GLY A 376 -5.17 27.22 11.00
CA GLY A 376 -6.58 27.53 11.17
C GLY A 376 -7.40 26.38 11.76
N LYS A 377 -8.72 26.55 11.79
CA LYS A 377 -9.65 25.48 12.17
C LYS A 377 -10.05 24.70 10.92
N ASP A 378 -9.64 23.44 10.83
CA ASP A 378 -10.06 22.54 9.76
C ASP A 378 -10.77 21.31 10.36
N ALA A 379 -12.09 21.26 10.21
CA ALA A 379 -12.91 20.16 10.73
C ALA A 379 -12.54 18.80 10.13
N LYS A 380 -12.09 18.77 8.86
CA LYS A 380 -11.67 17.52 8.21
C LYS A 380 -10.33 17.04 8.77
N ALA A 381 -9.41 17.96 9.08
CA ALA A 381 -8.15 17.63 9.73
C ALA A 381 -8.37 17.08 11.15
N ILE A 382 -9.28 17.68 11.92
CA ILE A 382 -9.68 17.18 13.25
C ILE A 382 -10.25 15.77 13.12
N GLN A 383 -11.22 15.56 12.23
CA GLN A 383 -11.84 14.24 12.02
C GLN A 383 -10.80 13.18 11.66
N ALA A 384 -9.88 13.49 10.74
CA ALA A 384 -8.84 12.55 10.33
C ALA A 384 -7.91 12.16 11.48
N LEU A 385 -7.54 13.12 12.35
CA LEU A 385 -6.73 12.85 13.54
C LEU A 385 -7.52 12.08 14.61
N GLU A 386 -8.82 12.36 14.77
CA GLU A 386 -9.68 11.60 15.69
C GLU A 386 -9.81 10.14 15.26
N GLU A 387 -10.01 9.90 13.96
CA GLU A 387 -10.00 8.56 13.37
C GLU A 387 -8.66 7.85 13.62
N MET A 388 -7.54 8.53 13.37
CA MET A 388 -6.20 8.02 13.64
C MET A 388 -5.93 7.78 15.13
N ALA A 389 -6.58 8.51 16.04
CA ALA A 389 -6.41 8.38 17.49
C ALA A 389 -7.19 7.19 18.10
N ARG A 390 -8.14 6.58 17.37
CA ARG A 390 -8.93 5.43 17.86
C ARG A 390 -8.05 4.18 18.05
N GLN A 391 -8.51 3.23 18.85
CA GLN A 391 -7.86 1.93 19.06
C GLN A 391 -7.84 1.14 17.73
N GLY A 392 -6.82 0.29 17.52
CA GLY A 392 -6.65 -0.47 16.26
C GLY A 392 -5.88 0.27 15.15
N SER A 393 -5.55 1.54 15.34
CA SER A 393 -4.59 2.26 14.50
C SER A 393 -3.14 1.87 14.86
N GLN A 394 -2.21 2.04 13.93
CA GLN A 394 -0.78 1.83 14.18
C GLN A 394 -0.31 2.63 15.41
N PRO A 395 0.25 2.01 16.48
CA PRO A 395 0.46 2.65 17.78
C PRO A 395 1.27 3.95 17.76
N LYS A 396 2.21 4.07 16.82
CA LYS A 396 2.99 5.30 16.59
C LYS A 396 2.08 6.47 16.18
N PHE A 397 1.29 6.28 15.13
CA PHE A 397 0.38 7.30 14.60
C PHE A 397 -0.75 7.63 15.57
N GLN A 398 -1.23 6.64 16.31
CA GLN A 398 -2.21 6.86 17.38
C GLN A 398 -1.73 7.85 18.43
N ARG A 399 -0.51 7.65 18.96
CA ARG A 399 0.10 8.54 19.96
C ARG A 399 0.28 9.94 19.39
N MET A 400 0.84 10.05 18.20
CA MET A 400 1.07 11.34 17.54
C MET A 400 -0.24 12.10 17.28
N ALA A 401 -1.30 11.41 16.86
CA ALA A 401 -2.61 12.03 16.64
C ALA A 401 -3.22 12.56 17.94
N LYS A 402 -3.16 11.78 19.03
CA LYS A 402 -3.62 12.21 20.37
C LYS A 402 -2.85 13.43 20.86
N GLU A 403 -1.53 13.46 20.67
CA GLU A 403 -0.68 14.60 21.04
C GLU A 403 -1.05 15.87 20.26
N ILE A 404 -1.27 15.77 18.94
CA ILE A 404 -1.66 16.91 18.11
C ILE A 404 -3.01 17.46 18.56
N LEU A 405 -4.01 16.59 18.74
CA LEU A 405 -5.35 16.98 19.20
C LEU A 405 -5.31 17.64 20.58
N SER A 406 -4.55 17.07 21.52
CA SER A 406 -4.39 17.63 22.87
C SER A 406 -3.77 19.03 22.85
N LYS A 407 -2.69 19.22 22.07
CA LYS A 407 -2.03 20.53 21.92
C LYS A 407 -2.97 21.57 21.29
N TYR A 408 -3.68 21.18 20.24
CA TYR A 408 -4.65 22.06 19.58
C TYR A 408 -5.80 22.48 20.51
N GLN A 409 -6.33 21.54 21.31
CA GLN A 409 -7.36 21.83 22.31
C GLN A 409 -6.84 22.74 23.43
N ALA A 410 -5.61 22.52 23.90
CA ALA A 410 -4.99 23.34 24.94
C ALA A 410 -4.76 24.80 24.47
N GLY A 411 -4.32 24.98 23.22
CA GLY A 411 -4.13 26.31 22.61
C GLY A 411 -5.43 27.06 22.27
N ASN A 412 -6.56 26.34 22.13
CA ASN A 412 -7.88 26.92 21.86
C ASN A 412 -8.77 27.07 23.11
N LYS A 413 -8.27 26.80 24.32
CA LYS A 413 -9.04 27.10 25.54
C LYS A 413 -9.14 28.62 25.70
N PRO A 414 -10.34 29.20 25.85
CA PRO A 414 -10.47 30.62 26.18
C PRO A 414 -9.71 30.88 27.48
N ALA A 415 -8.87 31.92 27.50
CA ALA A 415 -8.24 32.38 28.73
C ALA A 415 -9.35 32.57 29.77
N ARG A 416 -9.37 31.75 30.83
CA ARG A 416 -10.26 31.97 31.96
C ARG A 416 -9.89 33.34 32.52
N GLY A 417 -10.76 34.32 32.27
CA GLY A 417 -10.60 35.69 32.75
C GLY A 417 -10.28 35.68 34.23
N ARG A 418 -9.19 36.37 34.58
CA ARG A 418 -8.94 36.84 35.94
C ARG A 418 -9.52 38.23 36.07
#